data_AF-A0A554KP57-F1
#
_entry.id   AF-A0A554KP57-F1
#
_cell.length_a   1.000
_cell.length_b   1.000
_cell.length_c   1.000
_cell.angle_alpha   90.00
_cell.angle_beta   90.00
_cell.angle_gamma   90.00
#
_symmetry.space_group_name_H-M   'P 1'
#
loop_
_entity.id
_entity.type
_entity.pdbx_description
1 polymer ?
#
loop_
_entity_poly.entity_id
_entity_poly.type
_entity_poly.pdbx_seq_one_letter_code
_entity_poly.pdbx_strand_id
1 'polypeptide(L)'
;MPEIKPLKKLHWTSHSRSKMRYYGLSEARVRRIIHTPQRIEEGVAPETIAMMQRAGSGKHPYELWVMLEEGKTKRKIISAWRYPGVTKPRSDITRDILKKVYDESVSE
;
A
#
# COMPACT_ATOMS: atom_id res chain seq x y z
N MET A 1 19.67 -21.34 -1.11
CA MET A 1 18.20 -21.21 -0.96
C MET A 1 17.93 -19.77 -0.58
N PRO A 2 17.02 -19.04 -1.26
CA PRO A 2 16.69 -17.69 -0.84
C PRO A 2 16.05 -17.74 0.55
N GLU A 3 16.50 -16.86 1.43
CA GLU A 3 16.02 -16.75 2.81
C GLU A 3 14.58 -16.23 2.82
N ILE A 4 13.65 -17.00 3.38
CA ILE A 4 12.24 -16.60 3.47
C ILE A 4 12.06 -15.71 4.70
N LYS A 5 12.06 -14.40 4.50
CA LYS A 5 11.80 -13.46 5.61
C LYS A 5 10.38 -13.64 6.15
N PRO A 6 10.20 -13.67 7.48
CA PRO A 6 8.88 -13.82 8.09
C PRO A 6 7.99 -12.61 7.77
N LEU A 7 6.73 -12.88 7.44
CA LEU A 7 5.76 -11.82 7.14
C LEU A 7 5.52 -10.95 8.37
N LYS A 8 5.77 -9.64 8.25
CA LYS A 8 5.48 -8.66 9.30
C LYS A 8 3.99 -8.67 9.65
N LYS A 9 3.67 -8.62 10.94
CA LYS A 9 2.28 -8.60 11.43
C LYS A 9 1.61 -7.28 11.00
N LEU A 10 0.39 -7.38 10.46
CA LEU A 10 -0.41 -6.20 10.13
C LEU A 10 -1.13 -5.69 11.38
N HIS A 11 -1.03 -4.39 11.63
CA HIS A 11 -1.77 -3.69 12.68
C HIS A 11 -2.76 -2.70 12.06
N TRP A 12 -4.04 -2.98 12.19
CA TRP A 12 -5.13 -2.16 11.64
C TRP A 12 -5.53 -1.06 12.61
N THR A 13 -5.35 0.20 12.21
CA THR A 13 -5.86 1.34 12.98
C THR A 13 -7.40 1.41 12.95
N SER A 14 -8.01 2.12 13.89
CA SER A 14 -9.44 2.44 13.84
C SER A 14 -9.80 3.18 12.54
N HIS A 15 -8.94 4.11 12.10
CA HIS A 15 -9.15 4.87 10.87
C HIS A 15 -9.20 3.98 9.62
N SER A 16 -8.24 3.05 9.46
CA SER A 16 -8.24 2.12 8.32
C SER A 16 -9.48 1.24 8.31
N ARG A 17 -9.89 0.68 9.47
CA ARG A 17 -11.12 -0.11 9.58
C ARG A 17 -12.36 0.67 9.16
N SER A 18 -12.48 1.92 9.59
CA SER A 18 -13.60 2.80 9.21
C SER A 18 -13.62 3.10 7.71
N LYS A 19 -12.46 3.42 7.12
CA LYS A 19 -12.35 3.68 5.68
C LYS A 19 -12.60 2.42 4.85
N MET A 20 -12.12 1.27 5.30
CA MET A 20 -12.41 -0.03 4.67
C MET A 20 -13.91 -0.32 4.65
N ARG A 21 -14.61 -0.09 5.76
CA ARG A 21 -16.07 -0.24 5.82
C ARG A 21 -16.76 0.71 4.83
N TYR A 22 -16.34 1.98 4.80
CA TYR A 22 -16.90 3.00 3.91
C TYR A 22 -16.74 2.65 2.43
N TYR A 23 -15.58 2.14 2.01
CA TYR A 23 -15.29 1.80 0.62
C TYR A 23 -15.58 0.33 0.24
N GLY A 24 -16.10 -0.47 1.17
CA GLY A 24 -16.37 -1.90 0.95
C GLY A 24 -15.10 -2.72 0.68
N LEU A 25 -14.01 -2.44 1.41
CA LEU A 25 -12.73 -3.14 1.27
C LEU A 25 -12.55 -4.19 2.36
N SER A 26 -12.27 -5.44 1.97
CA SER A 26 -11.92 -6.51 2.90
C SER A 26 -10.44 -6.44 3.30
N GLU A 27 -10.08 -7.02 4.45
CA GLU A 27 -8.67 -7.16 4.85
C GLU A 27 -7.86 -7.94 3.80
N ALA A 28 -8.46 -8.98 3.20
CA ALA A 28 -7.83 -9.76 2.14
C ALA A 28 -7.50 -8.89 0.92
N ARG A 29 -8.40 -7.97 0.53
CA ARG A 29 -8.15 -7.04 -0.57
C ARG A 29 -6.99 -6.09 -0.25
N VAL A 30 -6.92 -5.57 0.97
CA VAL A 30 -5.82 -4.70 1.41
C VAL A 30 -4.50 -5.47 1.48
N ARG A 31 -4.49 -6.70 2.01
CA ARG A 31 -3.31 -7.59 2.02
C ARG A 31 -2.77 -7.84 0.62
N ARG A 32 -3.65 -8.05 -0.38
CA ARG A 32 -3.26 -8.22 -1.78
C ARG A 32 -2.53 -7.00 -2.33
N ILE A 33 -3.01 -5.79 -2.02
CA ILE A 33 -2.36 -4.54 -2.44
C ILE A 33 -0.97 -4.43 -1.82
N ILE A 34 -0.83 -4.76 -0.54
CA ILE A 34 0.46 -4.72 0.17
C ILE A 34 1.45 -5.76 -0.40
N HIS A 35 0.95 -6.95 -0.77
CA HIS A 35 1.81 -8.03 -1.26
C HIS A 35 2.23 -7.84 -2.73
N THR A 36 1.34 -7.29 -3.56
CA THR A 36 1.56 -7.15 -5.01
C THR A 36 1.18 -5.74 -5.50
N PRO A 37 1.79 -4.66 -4.97
CA PRO A 37 1.45 -3.32 -5.39
C PRO A 37 1.83 -3.10 -6.85
N GLN A 38 0.96 -2.45 -7.62
CA GLN A 38 1.29 -2.01 -8.97
C GLN A 38 2.06 -0.68 -8.96
N ARG A 39 1.84 0.14 -7.93
CA ARG A 39 2.59 1.37 -7.69
C ARG A 39 2.76 1.58 -6.18
N ILE A 40 3.94 2.10 -5.82
CA ILE A 40 4.33 2.49 -4.46
C ILE A 40 4.74 3.96 -4.54
N GLU A 41 4.21 4.77 -3.64
CA GLU A 41 4.47 6.21 -3.54
C GLU A 41 4.70 6.62 -2.08
N GLU A 42 5.23 7.82 -1.90
CA GLU A 42 5.23 8.49 -0.60
C GLU A 42 3.78 8.80 -0.20
N GLY A 43 3.44 8.45 1.03
CA GLY A 43 2.15 8.77 1.60
C GLY A 43 2.01 10.27 1.88
N VAL A 44 0.77 10.71 2.08
CA VAL A 44 0.48 12.13 2.32
C VAL A 44 0.97 12.57 3.71
N ALA A 45 1.03 11.63 4.66
CA ALA A 45 1.61 11.86 5.98
C ALA A 45 3.12 11.53 5.96
N PRO A 46 3.96 12.27 6.70
CA PRO A 46 5.38 11.96 6.82
C PRO A 46 5.63 10.50 7.25
N GLU A 47 6.70 9.90 6.72
CA GLU A 47 7.14 8.52 7.03
C GLU A 47 6.10 7.42 6.71
N THR A 48 5.16 7.72 5.80
CA THR A 48 4.18 6.74 5.35
C THR A 48 4.39 6.37 3.88
N ILE A 49 4.01 5.14 3.55
CA ILE A 49 4.07 4.60 2.20
C ILE A 49 2.64 4.39 1.71
N ALA A 50 2.36 4.84 0.49
CA ALA A 50 1.11 4.60 -0.21
C ALA A 50 1.31 3.52 -1.29
N MET A 51 0.58 2.42 -1.19
CA MET A 51 0.60 1.32 -2.15
C MET A 51 -0.75 1.23 -2.85
N MET A 52 -0.75 0.91 -4.15
CA MET A 52 -2.00 0.81 -4.90
C MET A 52 -2.04 -0.32 -5.92
N GLN A 53 -3.27 -0.73 -6.24
CA GLN A 53 -3.63 -1.59 -7.37
C GLN A 53 -4.78 -0.96 -8.17
N ARG A 54 -4.70 -1.04 -9.50
CA ARG A 54 -5.86 -0.81 -10.38
C ARG A 54 -6.89 -1.91 -10.20
N ALA A 55 -8.15 -1.52 -10.29
CA ALA A 55 -9.32 -2.39 -10.20
C ALA A 55 -10.46 -1.82 -11.06
N GLY A 56 -11.59 -2.53 -11.08
CA GLY A 56 -12.73 -2.20 -11.94
C GLY A 56 -12.59 -2.78 -13.35
N SER A 57 -13.41 -2.27 -14.26
CA SER A 57 -13.45 -2.70 -15.66
C SER A 57 -12.87 -1.62 -16.57
N GLY A 58 -12.62 -1.94 -17.85
CA GLY A 58 -12.15 -0.95 -18.83
C GLY A 58 -13.08 0.27 -18.95
N LYS A 59 -14.40 0.08 -18.77
CA LYS A 59 -15.39 1.17 -18.80
C LYS A 59 -15.46 1.97 -17.49
N HIS A 60 -15.15 1.33 -16.36
CA HIS A 60 -15.22 1.96 -15.04
C HIS A 60 -13.97 1.61 -14.21
N PRO A 61 -12.81 2.17 -14.57
CA PRO A 61 -11.58 1.93 -13.84
C PRO A 61 -11.58 2.70 -12.52
N TYR A 62 -10.96 2.10 -11.50
CA TYR A 62 -10.67 2.79 -10.25
C TYR A 62 -9.38 2.25 -9.63
N GLU A 63 -8.80 3.01 -8.72
CA GLU A 63 -7.62 2.60 -7.96
C GLU A 63 -8.01 2.30 -6.53
N LEU A 64 -7.38 1.26 -5.98
CA LEU A 64 -7.44 0.92 -4.57
C LEU A 64 -6.10 1.25 -3.94
N TRP A 65 -6.15 2.10 -2.92
CA TRP A 65 -5.00 2.64 -2.24
C TRP A 65 -4.96 2.17 -0.79
N VAL A 66 -3.75 1.96 -0.29
CA VAL A 66 -3.46 1.60 1.10
C VAL A 66 -2.30 2.47 1.55
N MET A 67 -2.47 3.19 2.66
CA MET A 67 -1.41 3.95 3.29
C MET A 67 -0.99 3.23 4.57
N LEU A 68 0.31 3.00 4.73
CA LEU A 68 0.89 2.29 5.85
C LEU A 68 2.18 2.94 6.33
N GLU A 69 2.53 2.65 7.57
CA GLU A 69 3.82 2.95 8.17
C GLU A 69 4.56 1.63 8.36
N GLU A 70 5.79 1.57 7.84
CA GLU A 70 6.63 0.38 7.86
C GLU A 70 7.48 0.37 9.14
N GLY A 71 7.06 -0.42 10.13
CA GLY A 71 7.85 -0.63 11.34
C GLY A 71 8.82 -1.81 11.21
N LYS A 72 9.72 -1.94 12.19
CA LYS A 72 10.67 -3.07 12.28
C LYS A 72 9.95 -4.42 12.35
N THR A 73 8.93 -4.54 13.19
CA THR A 73 8.23 -5.82 13.47
C THR A 73 6.79 -5.89 12.97
N LYS A 74 6.18 -4.75 12.68
CA LYS A 74 4.77 -4.63 12.29
C LYS A 74 4.58 -3.58 11.19
N ARG A 75 3.60 -3.82 10.32
CA ARG A 75 3.11 -2.82 9.36
C ARG A 75 1.82 -2.23 9.87
N LYS A 76 1.81 -0.92 10.13
CA LYS A 76 0.64 -0.23 10.65
C LYS A 76 -0.16 0.31 9.48
N ILE A 77 -1.35 -0.23 9.27
CA ILE A 77 -2.25 0.20 8.19
C ILE A 77 -3.00 1.43 8.67
N ILE A 78 -2.69 2.58 8.08
CA ILE A 78 -3.23 3.87 8.50
C ILE A 78 -4.58 4.12 7.83
N SER A 79 -4.67 3.92 6.52
CA SER A 79 -5.89 4.15 5.73
C SER A 79 -5.96 3.22 4.52
N ALA A 80 -7.18 2.98 4.01
CA ALA A 80 -7.40 2.30 2.74
C ALA A 80 -8.62 2.90 2.03
N TRP A 81 -8.50 3.26 0.76
CA TRP A 81 -9.57 3.97 0.05
C TRP A 81 -9.64 3.62 -1.44
N ARG A 82 -10.78 3.97 -2.04
CA ARG A 82 -11.01 3.89 -3.49
C ARG A 82 -10.89 5.28 -4.09
N TYR A 83 -10.13 5.41 -5.18
CA TYR A 83 -10.09 6.60 -6.01
C TYR A 83 -10.84 6.34 -7.33
N PRO A 84 -11.84 7.16 -7.72
CA PRO A 84 -12.56 6.96 -8.96
C PRO A 84 -11.69 7.40 -10.15
N GLY A 85 -11.25 6.45 -10.97
CA GLY A 85 -10.36 6.68 -12.11
C GLY A 85 -8.91 6.24 -11.88
N VAL A 86 -8.01 6.76 -12.72
CA VAL A 86 -6.58 6.42 -12.75
C VAL A 86 -5.77 7.69 -12.51
N THR A 87 -4.88 7.66 -11.53
CA THR A 87 -4.03 8.81 -11.20
C THR A 87 -2.73 8.78 -11.98
N LYS A 88 -2.21 9.97 -12.32
CA LYS A 88 -0.86 10.10 -12.91
C LYS A 88 0.17 9.73 -11.84
N PRO A 89 1.16 8.86 -12.15
CA PRO A 89 2.26 8.59 -11.22
C PRO A 89 2.97 9.89 -10.82
N ARG A 90 3.42 9.97 -9.56
CA ARG A 90 4.49 10.90 -9.20
C ARG A 90 5.76 10.57 -10.00
N SER A 91 6.68 11.53 -10.14
CA SER A 91 7.84 11.40 -11.03
C SER A 91 8.60 10.08 -10.82
N ASP A 92 9.13 9.51 -11.91
CA ASP A 92 9.78 8.20 -11.89
C ASP A 92 10.96 8.12 -10.90
N ILE A 93 11.62 9.26 -10.66
CA ILE A 93 12.71 9.41 -9.68
C ILE A 93 12.23 9.04 -8.27
N THR A 94 11.05 9.49 -7.86
CA THR A 94 10.49 9.19 -6.53
C THR A 94 10.18 7.70 -6.38
N ARG A 95 9.71 7.05 -7.45
CA ARG A 95 9.39 5.62 -7.46
C ARG A 95 10.64 4.75 -7.25
N ASP A 96 11.73 5.07 -7.94
CA ASP A 96 12.97 4.30 -7.87
C ASP A 96 13.67 4.43 -6.51
N ILE A 97 13.64 5.63 -5.91
CA ILE A 97 14.17 5.87 -4.57
C ILE A 97 13.38 5.05 -3.54
N LEU A 98 12.05 5.09 -3.59
CA LEU A 98 11.21 4.34 -2.64
C LEU A 98 11.35 2.83 -2.80
N LYS A 99 11.51 2.33 -4.03
CA LYS A 99 11.76 0.92 -4.27
C LYS A 99 13.10 0.48 -3.67
N LYS A 100 14.17 1.26 -3.85
CA LYS A 100 15.49 0.96 -3.27
C LYS A 100 15.42 0.93 -1.74
N VAL A 101 14.82 1.94 -1.12
CA VAL A 101 14.64 2.00 0.35
C VAL A 101 13.83 0.80 0.86
N TYR A 102 12.76 0.42 0.15
CA TYR A 102 11.98 -0.76 0.51
C TYR A 102 12.82 -2.04 0.41
N ASP A 103 13.53 -2.25 -0.71
CA ASP A 103 14.36 -3.42 -0.94
C ASP A 103 15.51 -3.53 0.09
N GLU A 104 16.11 -2.41 0.50
CA GLU A 104 17.13 -2.35 1.57
C GLU A 104 16.56 -2.70 2.95
N SER A 105 15.38 -2.16 3.30
CA SER A 105 14.70 -2.47 4.56
C SER A 105 14.21 -3.93 4.66
N VAL A 106 14.11 -4.60 3.50
CA VAL A 106 13.79 -6.02 3.36
C VAL A 106 15.07 -6.84 3.21
N SER A 107 16.26 -6.24 3.14
CA SER A 107 17.55 -6.95 3.07
C SER A 107 18.27 -7.00 4.43
N GLU A 108 18.07 -6.02 5.31
CA GLU A 108 18.35 -6.11 6.76
C GLU A 108 17.33 -6.96 7.53
#